data_AF-A0A7C0X5S6-F1
#
_entry.id   AF-A0A7C0X5S6-F1
#
_cell.length_a   1.000
_cell.length_b   1.000
_cell.length_c   1.000
_cell.angle_alpha   90.00
_cell.angle_beta   90.00
_cell.angle_gamma   90.00
#
_symmetry.space_group_name_H-M   'P 1'
#
loop_
_entity.id
_entity.type
_entity.pdbx_description
1 polymer ?
#
loop_
_entity_poly.entity_id
_entity_poly.type
_entity_poly.pdbx_seq_one_letter_code
_entity_poly.pdbx_strand_id
1 'polypeptide(L)'
;MFCKRSLEPTRRSGAPKVLILFALIVVLVTNGATCASMVRLKDVASIQGMRSQQLIGYGLVIGLNGTGDGSGTKFTTQSLANMLDRLGIRADATRIKVDNVAAVVATCTLPAFARSGSRLDVTVSSLGDASSLQGGTLLMTPLRGPDGKIYAVAQGPVSIGGFLATGAGAKSQKNHPTAGRVPGGAIVERDLKTTVDRRTNLTIRLHEEDFTTAARVAEAINEK
;
A
#
# COMPACT_ATOMS: atom_id res chain seq x y z
N MET A 1 -29.22 41.52 89.63
CA MET A 1 -28.12 40.63 90.06
C MET A 1 -27.53 39.99 88.79
N PHE A 2 -26.37 40.50 88.37
CA PHE A 2 -25.42 39.99 87.36
C PHE A 2 -24.99 38.53 87.71
N CYS A 3 -24.34 37.67 86.93
CA CYS A 3 -23.83 37.55 85.55
C CYS A 3 -23.09 36.18 85.49
N LYS A 4 -23.15 35.51 84.32
CA LYS A 4 -22.32 34.42 83.73
C LYS A 4 -21.34 33.56 84.58
N ARG A 5 -21.41 32.22 84.35
CA ARG A 5 -20.28 31.31 84.01
C ARG A 5 -20.85 30.05 83.31
N SER A 6 -20.78 29.99 81.97
CA SER A 6 -19.91 29.11 81.16
C SER A 6 -19.98 27.61 81.48
N LEU A 7 -20.39 26.79 80.51
CA LEU A 7 -19.59 25.70 79.92
C LEU A 7 -20.33 25.12 78.68
N GLU A 8 -19.57 24.98 77.59
CA GLU A 8 -20.00 24.67 76.21
C GLU A 8 -20.37 23.18 75.99
N PRO A 9 -21.23 22.86 75.01
CA PRO A 9 -21.50 21.49 74.62
C PRO A 9 -20.42 20.96 73.65
N THR A 10 -19.99 19.72 73.90
CA THR A 10 -19.01 18.97 73.12
C THR A 10 -19.50 18.69 71.69
N ARG A 11 -18.74 19.17 70.71
CA ARG A 11 -18.98 19.05 69.27
C ARG A 11 -18.58 17.64 68.79
N ARG A 12 -19.53 16.70 68.68
CA ARG A 12 -19.34 15.43 67.93
C ARG A 12 -19.92 15.57 66.52
N SER A 13 -19.09 15.76 65.50
CA SER A 13 -19.50 15.63 64.09
C SER A 13 -18.32 15.32 63.14
N GLY A 14 -17.76 14.11 63.25
CA GLY A 14 -16.74 13.60 62.31
C GLY A 14 -17.22 12.43 61.43
N ALA A 15 -18.27 11.70 61.84
CA ALA A 15 -18.68 10.44 61.23
C ALA A 15 -19.33 10.52 59.82
N PRO A 16 -20.16 11.52 59.44
CA PRO A 16 -20.89 11.44 58.18
C PRO A 16 -20.00 11.68 56.95
N LYS A 17 -18.90 12.44 57.10
CA LYS A 17 -17.99 12.73 55.99
C LYS A 17 -17.15 11.51 55.60
N VAL A 18 -16.74 10.70 56.56
CA VAL A 18 -15.97 9.46 56.32
C VAL A 18 -16.84 8.41 55.65
N LEU A 19 -18.12 8.30 56.06
CA LEU A 19 -19.08 7.36 55.48
C LEU A 19 -19.47 7.75 54.05
N ILE A 20 -19.64 9.04 53.78
CA ILE A 20 -19.89 9.55 52.42
C ILE A 20 -18.66 9.34 51.53
N LEU A 21 -17.44 9.58 52.04
CA LEU A 21 -16.21 9.37 51.27
C LEU A 21 -15.99 7.88 50.97
N PHE A 22 -16.29 6.99 51.93
CA PHE A 22 -16.21 5.55 51.74
C PHE A 22 -17.24 5.05 50.70
N ALA A 23 -18.47 5.56 50.76
CA ALA A 23 -19.49 5.27 49.75
C ALA A 23 -19.09 5.78 48.35
N LEU A 24 -18.48 6.97 48.25
CA LEU A 24 -18.00 7.52 46.98
C LEU A 24 -16.85 6.68 46.40
N ILE A 25 -15.94 6.20 47.24
CA ILE A 25 -14.83 5.31 46.83
C ILE A 25 -15.38 3.95 46.38
N VAL A 26 -16.35 3.38 47.08
CA VAL A 26 -16.99 2.12 46.68
C VAL A 26 -17.71 2.26 45.33
N VAL A 27 -18.39 3.38 45.06
CA VAL A 27 -19.03 3.66 43.77
C VAL A 27 -18.02 3.88 42.65
N LEU A 28 -16.84 4.44 42.94
CA LEU A 28 -15.77 4.61 41.96
C LEU A 28 -15.09 3.29 41.59
N VAL A 29 -14.97 2.36 42.54
CA VAL A 29 -14.34 1.04 42.35
C VAL A 29 -15.27 0.06 41.65
N THR A 30 -16.60 0.19 41.78
CA THR A 30 -17.56 -0.70 41.09
C THR A 30 -17.81 -0.33 39.62
N ASN A 31 -17.45 0.88 39.19
CA ASN A 31 -17.44 1.28 37.78
C ASN A 31 -16.15 0.87 37.05
N GLY A 32 -15.72 -0.37 37.27
CA GLY A 32 -14.76 -1.03 36.38
C GLY A 32 -15.42 -1.22 35.02
N ALA A 33 -15.34 -0.19 34.17
CA ALA A 33 -15.82 -0.25 32.80
C ALA A 33 -15.14 -1.44 32.12
N THR A 34 -15.90 -2.51 31.90
CA THR A 34 -15.50 -3.56 30.98
C THR A 34 -15.43 -2.89 29.61
N CYS A 35 -14.22 -2.51 29.20
CA CYS A 35 -13.93 -2.15 27.83
C CYS A 35 -14.18 -3.40 26.98
N ALA A 36 -15.44 -3.59 26.57
CA ALA A 36 -15.81 -4.51 25.51
C ALA A 36 -15.19 -3.94 24.23
N SER A 37 -13.94 -4.30 23.99
CA SER A 37 -13.25 -3.92 22.76
C SER A 37 -13.95 -4.64 21.61
N MET A 38 -14.74 -3.90 20.84
CA MET A 38 -15.36 -4.43 19.63
C MET A 38 -14.27 -4.64 18.59
N VAL A 39 -13.69 -5.84 18.57
CA VAL A 39 -12.69 -6.23 17.59
C VAL A 39 -13.42 -6.76 16.36
N ARG A 40 -13.18 -6.13 15.20
CA ARG A 40 -13.79 -6.58 13.94
C ARG A 40 -13.00 -7.77 13.42
N LEU A 41 -13.71 -8.78 12.91
CA LEU A 41 -13.09 -9.99 12.36
C LEU A 41 -12.04 -9.68 11.26
N LYS A 42 -12.29 -8.65 10.43
CA LYS A 42 -11.35 -8.19 9.40
C LYS A 42 -10.04 -7.59 9.96
N ASP A 43 -10.03 -7.18 11.22
CA ASP A 43 -8.86 -6.57 11.86
C ASP A 43 -7.95 -7.67 12.46
N VAL A 44 -8.49 -8.84 12.80
CA VAL A 44 -7.77 -9.99 13.41
C VAL A 44 -7.58 -11.20 12.49
N ALA A 45 -8.24 -11.22 11.35
CA ALA A 45 -8.22 -12.39 10.48
C ALA A 45 -8.32 -12.03 8.98
N SER A 46 -7.79 -12.93 8.17
CA SER A 46 -7.82 -12.87 6.71
C SER A 46 -8.47 -14.14 6.15
N ILE A 47 -9.10 -14.03 4.98
CA ILE A 47 -9.70 -15.18 4.30
C ILE A 47 -8.59 -15.95 3.59
N GLN A 48 -8.53 -17.26 3.80
CA GLN A 48 -7.53 -18.11 3.15
C GLN A 48 -7.70 -18.07 1.62
N GLY A 49 -6.58 -17.87 0.91
CA GLY A 49 -6.55 -17.75 -0.55
C GLY A 49 -6.59 -16.31 -1.07
N MET A 50 -6.79 -15.33 -0.18
CA MET A 50 -6.76 -13.91 -0.54
C MET A 50 -5.35 -13.35 -0.39
N ARG A 51 -4.61 -13.30 -1.50
CA ARG A 51 -3.24 -12.78 -1.53
C ARG A 51 -3.13 -11.72 -2.62
N SER A 52 -2.41 -10.64 -2.32
CA SER A 52 -1.98 -9.71 -3.36
C SER A 52 -1.01 -10.41 -4.30
N GLN A 53 -1.09 -10.09 -5.59
CA GLN A 53 -0.16 -10.61 -6.59
C GLN A 53 0.74 -9.48 -7.08
N GLN A 54 2.03 -9.79 -7.24
CA GLN A 54 2.94 -8.87 -7.92
C GLN A 54 2.81 -9.07 -9.42
N LEU A 55 2.69 -7.97 -10.14
CA LEU A 55 2.68 -7.93 -11.59
C LEU A 55 3.97 -7.29 -12.08
N ILE A 56 4.49 -7.81 -13.18
CA ILE A 56 5.70 -7.32 -13.84
C ILE A 56 5.45 -7.17 -15.34
N GLY A 57 5.98 -6.10 -15.93
CA GLY A 57 5.94 -5.86 -17.35
C GLY A 57 7.24 -5.25 -17.85
N TYR A 58 7.58 -5.57 -19.10
CA TYR A 58 8.66 -4.92 -19.82
C TYR A 58 8.05 -3.82 -20.70
N GLY A 59 8.55 -2.60 -20.56
CA GLY A 59 8.00 -1.43 -21.22
C GLY A 59 9.09 -0.49 -21.75
N LEU A 60 8.64 0.56 -22.42
CA LEU A 60 9.49 1.64 -22.91
C LEU A 60 9.00 2.96 -22.29
N VAL A 61 9.93 3.77 -21.81
CA VAL A 61 9.69 5.17 -21.43
C VAL A 61 10.27 6.05 -22.52
N ILE A 62 9.47 6.97 -23.04
CA ILE A 62 9.85 7.89 -24.11
C ILE A 62 9.79 9.35 -23.64
N GLY A 63 10.34 10.27 -24.43
CA GLY A 63 10.31 11.70 -24.12
C GLY A 63 11.35 12.11 -23.08
N LEU A 64 12.39 11.28 -22.90
CA LEU A 64 13.55 11.63 -22.09
C LEU A 64 14.40 12.67 -22.83
N ASN A 65 15.08 13.56 -22.11
CA ASN A 65 15.88 14.64 -22.69
C ASN A 65 17.35 14.20 -22.87
N GLY A 66 17.59 13.21 -23.72
CA GLY A 66 18.93 12.62 -23.94
C GLY A 66 19.46 11.78 -22.77
N THR A 67 18.62 11.44 -21.80
CA THR A 67 18.97 10.62 -20.62
C THR A 67 18.48 9.17 -20.70
N GLY A 68 17.98 8.75 -21.86
CA GLY A 68 17.58 7.38 -22.16
C GLY A 68 18.79 6.46 -22.33
N ASP A 69 18.53 5.26 -22.87
CA ASP A 69 19.55 4.25 -23.04
C ASP A 69 20.56 4.64 -24.14
N GLY A 70 21.79 4.16 -24.02
CA GLY A 70 22.82 4.30 -25.03
C GLY A 70 22.60 3.37 -26.22
N SER A 71 23.22 3.69 -27.36
CA SER A 71 23.15 2.87 -28.58
C SER A 71 23.75 1.46 -28.41
N GLY A 72 24.50 1.20 -27.34
CA GLY A 72 24.99 -0.14 -27.00
C GLY A 72 23.91 -1.09 -26.47
N THR A 73 22.77 -0.55 -26.06
CA THR A 73 21.69 -1.28 -25.39
C THR A 73 20.74 -1.90 -26.42
N LYS A 74 21.18 -3.06 -26.97
CA LYS A 74 20.50 -3.75 -28.09
C LYS A 74 19.04 -4.12 -27.83
N PHE A 75 18.66 -4.36 -26.58
CA PHE A 75 17.28 -4.72 -26.25
C PHE A 75 16.33 -3.52 -26.37
N THR A 76 16.79 -2.30 -26.09
CA THR A 76 15.97 -1.08 -26.21
C THR A 76 15.74 -0.72 -27.67
N THR A 77 16.77 -0.78 -28.51
CA THR A 77 16.65 -0.55 -29.96
C THR A 77 15.73 -1.58 -30.62
N GLN A 78 15.89 -2.86 -30.26
CA GLN A 78 15.03 -3.92 -30.78
C GLN A 78 13.57 -3.77 -30.32
N SER A 79 13.35 -3.40 -29.06
CA SER A 79 11.99 -3.24 -28.53
C SER A 79 11.27 -2.04 -29.16
N LEU A 80 11.99 -0.95 -29.40
CA LEU A 80 11.46 0.20 -30.12
C LEU A 80 11.16 -0.16 -31.59
N ALA A 81 12.05 -0.89 -32.27
CA ALA A 81 11.80 -1.38 -33.63
C ALA A 81 10.54 -2.26 -33.68
N ASN A 82 10.42 -3.25 -32.78
CA ASN A 82 9.26 -4.14 -32.70
C ASN A 82 7.96 -3.37 -32.41
N MET A 83 8.03 -2.29 -31.62
CA MET A 83 6.88 -1.43 -31.36
C MET A 83 6.47 -0.67 -32.61
N LEU A 84 7.43 -0.05 -33.31
CA LEU A 84 7.17 0.67 -34.55
C LEU A 84 6.58 -0.27 -35.62
N ASP A 85 7.11 -1.49 -35.73
CA ASP A 85 6.59 -2.51 -36.63
C ASP A 85 5.13 -2.85 -36.33
N ARG A 86 4.75 -2.97 -35.05
CA ARG A 86 3.34 -3.18 -34.64
C ARG A 86 2.42 -2.01 -34.99
N LEU A 87 2.97 -0.82 -35.12
CA LEU A 87 2.26 0.38 -35.57
C LEU A 87 2.29 0.54 -37.10
N GLY A 88 2.85 -0.44 -37.83
CA GLY A 88 2.94 -0.43 -39.30
C GLY A 88 4.15 0.33 -39.85
N ILE A 89 5.06 0.77 -38.99
CA ILE A 89 6.27 1.52 -39.38
C ILE A 89 7.46 0.56 -39.34
N ARG A 90 7.98 0.20 -40.52
CA ARG A 90 9.19 -0.62 -40.61
C ARG A 90 10.40 0.17 -40.16
N ALA A 91 11.05 -0.28 -39.08
CA ALA A 91 12.25 0.36 -38.56
C ALA A 91 13.40 -0.65 -38.41
N ASP A 92 14.58 -0.29 -38.91
CA ASP A 92 15.80 -1.09 -38.75
C ASP A 92 16.42 -0.79 -37.38
N ALA A 93 16.39 -1.77 -36.47
CA ALA A 93 16.91 -1.66 -35.10
C ALA A 93 18.37 -1.18 -35.04
N THR A 94 19.19 -1.40 -36.08
CA THR A 94 20.59 -0.97 -36.11
C THR A 94 20.77 0.53 -36.36
N ARG A 95 19.74 1.18 -36.91
CA ARG A 95 19.75 2.61 -37.28
C ARG A 95 18.98 3.49 -36.30
N ILE A 96 18.31 2.90 -35.32
CA ILE A 96 17.50 3.62 -34.33
C ILE A 96 18.40 4.16 -33.22
N LYS A 97 18.33 5.46 -32.98
CA LYS A 97 18.94 6.11 -31.81
C LYS A 97 17.94 6.09 -30.64
N VAL A 98 18.38 5.66 -29.46
CA VAL A 98 17.53 5.46 -28.26
C VAL A 98 17.90 6.40 -27.11
N ASP A 99 18.63 7.48 -27.38
CA ASP A 99 19.02 8.48 -26.36
C ASP A 99 17.83 9.16 -25.66
N ASN A 100 16.65 9.16 -26.28
CA ASN A 100 15.41 9.70 -25.71
C ASN A 100 14.42 8.62 -25.25
N VAL A 101 14.86 7.35 -25.21
CA VAL A 101 14.04 6.19 -24.88
C VAL A 101 14.77 5.29 -23.89
N ALA A 102 14.10 4.86 -22.84
CA ALA A 102 14.64 3.89 -21.89
C ALA A 102 13.77 2.63 -21.88
N ALA A 103 14.41 1.47 -21.90
CA ALA A 103 13.76 0.23 -21.58
C ALA A 103 13.61 0.11 -20.06
N VAL A 104 12.40 -0.22 -19.61
CA VAL A 104 12.07 -0.24 -18.19
C VAL A 104 11.36 -1.52 -17.79
N VAL A 105 11.52 -1.88 -16.53
CA VAL A 105 10.64 -2.82 -15.85
C VAL A 105 9.58 -2.03 -15.11
N ALA A 106 8.32 -2.31 -15.40
CA ALA A 106 7.18 -1.82 -14.67
C ALA A 106 6.72 -2.90 -13.68
N THR A 107 6.60 -2.53 -12.41
CA THR A 107 6.12 -3.41 -11.34
C THR A 107 4.90 -2.80 -10.65
N CYS A 108 3.95 -3.63 -10.29
CA CYS A 108 2.71 -3.21 -9.64
C CYS A 108 2.25 -4.30 -8.68
N THR A 109 1.60 -3.91 -7.58
CA THR A 109 0.96 -4.86 -6.68
C THR A 109 -0.54 -4.84 -6.93
N LEU A 110 -1.10 -5.97 -7.36
CA LEU A 110 -2.52 -6.18 -7.54
C LEU A 110 -3.16 -6.67 -6.24
N PRO A 111 -4.03 -5.87 -5.59
CA PRO A 111 -4.76 -6.29 -4.40
C PRO A 111 -5.68 -7.48 -4.67
N ALA A 112 -5.90 -8.32 -3.65
CA ALA A 112 -6.69 -9.55 -3.76
C ALA A 112 -8.15 -9.34 -4.22
N PHE A 113 -8.70 -8.15 -4.00
CA PHE A 113 -10.09 -7.77 -4.34
C PHE A 113 -10.17 -6.69 -5.42
N ALA A 114 -9.07 -6.42 -6.13
CA ALA A 114 -9.10 -5.46 -7.22
C ALA A 114 -10.00 -5.97 -8.34
N ARG A 115 -10.89 -5.09 -8.80
CA ARG A 115 -11.83 -5.37 -9.90
C ARG A 115 -11.32 -4.76 -11.18
N SER A 116 -11.77 -5.29 -12.31
CA SER A 116 -11.56 -4.71 -13.63
C SER A 116 -11.97 -3.23 -13.63
N GLY A 117 -11.15 -2.39 -14.26
CA GLY A 117 -11.27 -0.93 -14.26
C GLY A 117 -10.64 -0.23 -13.05
N SER A 118 -10.19 -0.96 -12.01
CA SER A 118 -9.47 -0.34 -10.88
C SER A 118 -8.14 0.25 -11.35
N ARG A 119 -7.76 1.40 -10.78
CA ARG A 119 -6.45 2.00 -11.01
C ARG A 119 -5.45 1.59 -9.95
N LEU A 120 -4.22 1.33 -10.37
CA LEU A 120 -3.11 0.93 -9.50
C LEU A 120 -1.88 1.81 -9.78
N ASP A 121 -1.09 2.03 -8.74
CA ASP A 121 0.20 2.68 -8.87
C ASP A 121 1.23 1.70 -9.42
N VAL A 122 2.10 2.20 -10.30
CA VAL A 122 3.16 1.43 -10.93
C VAL A 122 4.50 2.03 -10.56
N THR A 123 5.45 1.18 -10.18
CA THR A 123 6.85 1.58 -10.03
C THR A 123 7.60 1.17 -11.29
N VAL A 124 8.30 2.11 -11.90
CA VAL A 124 9.11 1.88 -13.09
C VAL A 124 10.58 2.05 -12.75
N SER A 125 11.41 1.15 -13.25
CA SER A 125 12.85 1.19 -13.07
C SER A 125 13.53 0.96 -14.41
N SER A 126 14.57 1.73 -14.69
CA SER A 126 15.41 1.50 -15.87
C SER A 126 16.00 0.09 -15.84
N LEU A 127 15.93 -0.60 -16.97
CA LEU A 127 16.59 -1.90 -17.20
C LEU A 127 17.99 -1.69 -17.81
N GLY A 128 18.14 -0.67 -18.65
CA GLY A 128 19.38 -0.33 -19.35
C GLY A 128 20.25 0.68 -18.63
N ASP A 129 20.97 1.45 -19.45
CA ASP A 129 21.96 2.44 -19.06
C ASP A 129 21.41 3.87 -19.02
N ALA A 130 20.09 4.05 -19.10
CA ALA A 130 19.45 5.35 -18.91
C ALA A 130 19.92 6.05 -17.62
N SER A 131 20.33 7.31 -17.77
CA SER A 131 20.83 8.15 -16.67
C SER A 131 19.70 8.76 -15.83
N SER A 132 18.51 8.95 -16.42
CA SER A 132 17.34 9.49 -15.73
C SER A 132 16.05 9.15 -16.48
N LEU A 133 14.99 8.83 -15.71
CA LEU A 133 13.61 8.68 -16.22
C LEU A 133 12.79 9.98 -16.11
N GLN A 134 13.41 11.09 -15.71
CA GLN A 134 12.74 12.36 -15.50
C GLN A 134 12.06 12.88 -16.77
N GLY A 135 10.80 13.31 -16.65
CA GLY A 135 10.03 13.88 -17.77
C GLY A 135 9.56 12.84 -18.80
N GLY A 136 9.93 11.57 -18.60
CA GLY A 136 9.52 10.50 -19.49
C GLY A 136 8.05 10.11 -19.32
N THR A 137 7.52 9.44 -20.34
CA THR A 137 6.20 8.82 -20.33
C THR A 137 6.33 7.32 -20.59
N LEU A 138 5.79 6.51 -19.68
CA LEU A 138 5.66 5.07 -19.85
C LEU A 138 4.63 4.79 -20.95
N LEU A 139 5.06 4.09 -21.98
CA LEU A 139 4.18 3.57 -23.02
C LEU A 139 3.35 2.40 -22.52
N MET A 140 2.22 2.15 -23.19
CA MET A 140 1.31 1.07 -22.86
C MET A 140 2.05 -0.27 -22.66
N THR A 141 2.12 -0.70 -21.39
CA THR A 141 2.94 -1.82 -20.93
C THR A 141 2.03 -2.85 -20.27
N PRO A 142 1.88 -4.06 -20.84
CA PRO A 142 1.11 -5.12 -20.22
C PRO A 142 1.84 -5.66 -18.99
N LEU A 143 1.15 -5.71 -17.86
CA LEU A 143 1.65 -6.24 -16.59
C LEU A 143 1.13 -7.66 -16.38
N ARG A 144 2.07 -8.60 -16.25
CA ARG A 144 1.80 -10.04 -16.13
C ARG A 144 1.99 -10.52 -14.71
N GLY A 145 1.11 -11.43 -14.29
CA GLY A 145 1.27 -12.16 -13.04
C GLY A 145 2.26 -13.32 -13.16
N PRO A 146 2.51 -14.05 -12.07
CA PRO A 146 3.42 -15.20 -12.03
C PRO A 146 2.99 -16.36 -12.95
N ASP A 147 1.71 -16.42 -13.32
CA ASP A 147 1.14 -17.38 -14.26
C ASP A 147 1.32 -16.98 -15.74
N GLY A 148 2.01 -15.87 -16.00
CA GLY A 148 2.27 -15.32 -17.34
C GLY A 148 1.07 -14.60 -17.98
N LYS A 149 -0.06 -14.50 -17.29
CA LYS A 149 -1.27 -13.83 -17.81
C LYS A 149 -1.23 -12.34 -17.53
N ILE A 150 -1.78 -11.55 -18.45
CA ILE A 150 -1.94 -10.10 -18.27
C ILE A 150 -3.11 -9.85 -17.32
N TYR A 151 -2.85 -9.12 -16.24
CA TYR A 151 -3.88 -8.70 -15.28
C TYR A 151 -4.15 -7.20 -15.31
N ALA A 152 -3.15 -6.41 -15.70
CA ALA A 152 -3.28 -4.96 -15.80
C ALA A 152 -2.46 -4.42 -16.98
N VAL A 153 -2.79 -3.22 -17.44
CA VAL A 153 -2.03 -2.48 -18.45
C VAL A 153 -1.64 -1.14 -17.86
N ALA A 154 -0.35 -0.81 -17.92
CA ALA A 154 0.23 0.40 -17.36
C ALA A 154 0.60 1.41 -18.44
N GLN A 155 0.27 2.68 -18.24
CA GLN A 155 0.67 3.79 -19.09
C GLN A 155 0.66 5.09 -18.28
N GLY A 156 1.50 6.05 -18.65
CA GLY A 156 1.37 7.42 -18.15
C GLY A 156 2.70 8.12 -17.88
N PRO A 157 2.64 9.38 -17.42
CA PRO A 157 3.83 10.16 -17.10
C PRO A 157 4.59 9.54 -15.92
N VAL A 158 5.91 9.50 -16.04
CA VAL A 158 6.79 9.00 -14.98
C VAL A 158 7.17 10.16 -14.06
N SER A 159 6.76 10.04 -12.80
CA SER A 159 7.15 10.95 -11.73
C SER A 159 8.32 10.34 -10.95
N ILE A 160 9.46 11.02 -10.94
CA ILE A 160 10.62 10.63 -10.12
C ILE A 160 10.66 11.47 -8.84
N GLY A 161 11.18 10.90 -7.75
CA GLY A 161 11.25 11.60 -6.46
C GLY A 161 12.41 12.58 -6.31
N GLY A 162 13.31 12.69 -7.30
CA GLY A 162 14.58 13.40 -7.18
C GLY A 162 14.86 14.40 -8.30
N PHE A 163 15.62 15.45 -7.97
CA PHE A 163 16.18 16.39 -8.94
C PHE A 163 17.71 16.30 -8.89
N LEU A 164 18.36 16.17 -10.04
CA LEU A 164 19.82 16.28 -10.15
C LEU A 164 20.18 17.76 -10.31
N ALA A 165 20.61 18.42 -9.23
CA ALA A 165 21.22 19.74 -9.30
C ALA A 165 22.75 19.62 -9.33
N THR A 166 23.37 19.82 -10.49
CA THR A 166 24.83 19.84 -10.64
C THR A 166 25.33 21.29 -10.48
N GLY A 167 25.48 21.75 -9.24
CA GLY A 167 26.09 23.06 -8.90
C GLY A 167 27.50 22.89 -8.32
N ALA A 168 28.36 23.90 -8.50
CA ALA A 168 29.81 23.89 -8.23
C ALA A 168 30.26 23.70 -6.76
N GLY A 169 29.42 23.17 -5.86
CA GLY A 169 29.76 22.95 -4.46
C GLY A 169 28.96 21.90 -3.70
N ALA A 170 27.94 21.27 -4.30
CA ALA A 170 27.18 20.23 -3.63
C ALA A 170 26.53 19.26 -4.61
N LYS A 171 27.13 18.08 -4.80
CA LYS A 171 26.41 16.90 -5.31
C LYS A 171 25.51 16.38 -4.20
N SER A 172 24.34 17.00 -3.98
CA SER A 172 23.35 16.44 -3.07
C SER A 172 22.48 15.42 -3.81
N GLN A 173 23.02 14.23 -4.05
CA GLN A 173 22.25 13.12 -4.60
C GLN A 173 21.42 12.49 -3.48
N LYS A 174 20.20 12.99 -3.26
CA LYS A 174 19.25 12.42 -2.29
C LYS A 174 18.24 11.42 -2.89
N ASN A 175 18.28 11.16 -4.19
CA ASN A 175 17.32 10.25 -4.84
C ASN A 175 17.89 9.52 -6.06
N HIS A 176 17.26 8.39 -6.41
CA HIS A 176 17.60 7.55 -7.56
C HIS A 176 16.85 8.04 -8.82
N PRO A 177 17.51 8.71 -9.79
CA PRO A 177 16.85 9.26 -10.98
C PRO A 177 16.41 8.20 -12.00
N THR A 178 16.90 6.97 -11.84
CA THR A 178 16.63 5.80 -12.71
C THR A 178 15.40 5.00 -12.28
N ALA A 179 14.72 5.42 -11.21
CA ALA A 179 13.47 4.84 -10.74
C ALA A 179 12.40 5.92 -10.56
N GLY A 180 11.17 5.60 -10.94
CA GLY A 180 10.03 6.49 -10.88
C GLY A 180 8.74 5.76 -10.55
N ARG A 181 7.67 6.53 -10.37
CA ARG A 181 6.31 6.03 -10.22
C ARG A 181 5.41 6.59 -11.30
N VAL A 182 4.41 5.82 -11.69
CA VAL A 182 3.29 6.24 -12.51
C VAL A 182 2.03 6.09 -11.64
N PRO A 183 1.63 7.16 -10.92
CA PRO A 183 0.48 7.11 -10.01
C PRO A 183 -0.81 6.85 -10.78
N GLY A 184 -1.59 5.85 -10.36
CA GLY A 184 -2.83 5.44 -11.01
C GLY A 184 -2.69 5.04 -12.48
N GLY A 185 -1.47 4.76 -12.96
CA GLY A 185 -1.18 4.50 -14.37
C GLY A 185 -1.52 3.10 -14.84
N ALA A 186 -1.69 2.13 -13.93
CA ALA A 186 -2.15 0.79 -14.29
C ALA A 186 -3.67 0.69 -14.18
N ILE A 187 -4.31 0.11 -15.20
CA ILE A 187 -5.73 -0.26 -15.18
C ILE A 187 -5.81 -1.78 -15.13
N VAL A 188 -6.59 -2.31 -14.19
CA VAL A 188 -6.85 -3.74 -14.06
C VAL A 188 -7.77 -4.18 -15.19
N GLU A 189 -7.32 -5.13 -16.00
CA GLU A 189 -8.09 -5.72 -17.09
C GLU A 189 -8.83 -6.98 -16.64
N ARG A 190 -8.23 -7.73 -15.71
CA ARG A 190 -8.73 -9.04 -15.27
C ARG A 190 -8.80 -9.15 -13.76
N ASP A 191 -9.94 -9.60 -13.28
CA ASP A 191 -10.16 -9.95 -11.88
C ASP A 191 -9.29 -11.16 -11.48
N LEU A 192 -8.80 -11.13 -10.24
CA LEU A 192 -8.21 -12.31 -9.64
C LEU A 192 -9.29 -13.38 -9.50
N LYS A 193 -8.98 -14.61 -9.91
CA LYS A 193 -9.80 -15.78 -9.60
C LYS A 193 -9.78 -15.99 -8.08
N THR A 194 -10.68 -15.30 -7.41
CA THR A 194 -10.94 -15.50 -6.00
C THR A 194 -11.87 -16.70 -5.93
N THR A 195 -11.29 -17.85 -5.58
CA THR A 195 -12.04 -19.08 -5.34
C THR A 195 -12.79 -18.96 -4.01
N VAL A 196 -13.61 -17.92 -3.84
CA VAL A 196 -14.77 -17.96 -2.94
C VAL A 196 -15.89 -18.65 -3.74
N ASP A 197 -15.55 -19.83 -4.25
CA ASP A 197 -16.25 -20.50 -5.32
C ASP A 197 -17.40 -21.29 -4.73
N ARG A 198 -18.48 -20.61 -4.29
CA ARG A 198 -19.73 -21.24 -3.82
C ARG A 198 -19.56 -22.43 -2.85
N ARG A 199 -18.40 -22.54 -2.18
CA ARG A 199 -18.07 -23.66 -1.31
C ARG A 199 -18.82 -23.43 -0.01
N THR A 200 -19.42 -24.51 0.49
CA THR A 200 -20.09 -24.61 1.78
C THR A 200 -19.19 -24.27 2.97
N ASN A 201 -17.86 -24.15 2.78
CA ASN A 201 -16.89 -23.93 3.84
C ASN A 201 -15.99 -22.71 3.53
N LEU A 202 -16.01 -21.70 4.42
CA LEU A 202 -15.11 -20.55 4.42
C LEU A 202 -13.97 -20.80 5.40
N THR A 203 -12.71 -20.76 4.94
CA THR A 203 -11.55 -20.88 5.85
C THR A 203 -10.97 -19.52 6.17
N ILE A 204 -10.91 -19.21 7.47
CA ILE A 204 -10.42 -17.95 8.01
C ILE A 204 -9.11 -18.21 8.75
N ARG A 205 -8.09 -17.40 8.48
CA ARG A 205 -6.77 -17.48 9.13
C ARG A 205 -6.58 -16.25 10.00
N LEU A 206 -6.34 -16.46 11.29
CA LEU A 206 -5.98 -15.40 12.23
C LEU A 206 -4.59 -14.83 11.91
N HIS A 207 -4.39 -13.54 12.17
CA HIS A 207 -3.08 -12.91 12.05
C HIS A 207 -2.09 -13.39 13.11
N GLU A 208 -2.59 -13.63 14.33
CA GLU A 208 -1.84 -14.23 15.43
C GLU A 208 -2.38 -15.65 15.68
N GLU A 209 -1.46 -16.61 15.76
CA GLU A 209 -1.79 -18.01 15.96
C GLU A 209 -2.15 -18.26 17.43
N ASP A 210 -3.45 -18.27 17.74
CA ASP A 210 -3.97 -18.61 19.07
C ASP A 210 -5.23 -19.48 18.98
N PHE A 211 -5.16 -20.65 19.62
CA PHE A 211 -6.25 -21.61 19.69
C PHE A 211 -7.50 -21.05 20.39
N THR A 212 -7.31 -20.24 21.45
CA THR A 212 -8.46 -19.72 22.21
C THR A 212 -9.24 -18.69 21.41
N THR A 213 -8.53 -17.80 20.71
CA THR A 213 -9.12 -16.84 19.78
C THR A 213 -9.78 -17.54 18.59
N ALA A 214 -9.15 -18.59 18.04
CA ALA A 214 -9.73 -19.34 16.93
C ALA A 214 -11.06 -20.00 17.31
N ALA A 215 -11.13 -20.63 18.49
CA ALA A 215 -12.37 -21.25 18.99
C ALA A 215 -13.48 -20.21 19.19
N ARG A 216 -13.18 -19.08 19.84
CA ARG A 216 -14.15 -17.99 20.06
C ARG A 216 -14.67 -17.38 18.75
N VAL A 217 -13.79 -17.20 17.77
CA VAL A 217 -14.18 -16.70 16.45
C VAL A 217 -15.10 -17.69 15.74
N ALA A 218 -14.79 -18.99 15.79
CA ALA A 218 -15.64 -20.02 15.20
C ALA A 218 -17.02 -20.09 15.87
N GLU A 219 -17.09 -20.06 17.20
CA GLU A 219 -18.36 -20.00 17.95
C GLU A 219 -19.17 -18.76 17.56
N ALA A 220 -18.55 -17.57 17.59
CA ALA A 220 -19.24 -16.31 17.29
C ALA A 220 -19.76 -16.22 15.84
N ILE A 221 -19.13 -16.93 14.89
CA ILE A 221 -19.61 -17.01 13.50
C ILE A 221 -20.75 -18.02 13.39
N ASN A 222 -20.66 -19.18 14.06
CA ASN A 222 -21.66 -20.25 13.94
C ASN A 222 -22.93 -20.01 14.77
N GLU A 223 -22.89 -19.12 15.75
CA GLU A 223 -24.04 -18.74 16.58
C GLU A 223 -25.01 -17.76 15.86
N LYS A 224 -24.59 -17.23 14.70
CA LYS A 224 -25.41 -16.36 13.83
C LYS A 224 -25.94 -17.10 12.61
#